data_AF-A0A182PVL4-F1
#
_entry.id   AF-A0A182PVL4-F1
#
_cell.length_a   1.000
_cell.length_b   1.000
_cell.length_c   1.000
_cell.angle_alpha   90.00
_cell.angle_beta   90.00
_cell.angle_gamma   90.00
#
_symmetry.space_group_name_H-M   'P 1'
#
loop_
_entity.id
_entity.type
_entity.pdbx_description
1 polymer ?
#
loop_
_entity_poly.entity_id
_entity_poly.type
_entity_poly.pdbx_seq_one_letter_code
_entity_poly.pdbx_strand_id
1 'polypeptide(L)'
;MTRLVSSSVLFFSPSTLFSFPAADQDDLLANRVGTVIGAFGNTLSQLLFGTNDVSTDVTFWCATTNQPEYIQAYVDDPRITQKVDPSKPIVFLTHGWTDNVNRTWVKQIVADYIRLIGGNICAVDWSPLALVEYNLAARNTPKVGRYLGKFVQFLLTKGFSINQVTLVGHSMGAHISGIAGAYLGGQVPSVIGLDPAGPAFTKPIPVSTDRRLDRTDGRFVQTIHTDKNIIGTTMNLGHQDYYANSGASPQPGCEFPLVNNDTTKSYLQFICSHFKAVEYFRASLDRQNIFEGTACSSYFNYKRNDCSAGTKDDFGLFNK
;
A
#
# COMPACT_ATOMS: atom_id res chain seq x y z
N MET A 1 13.92 -15.58 21.82
CA MET A 1 14.18 -14.15 22.06
C MET A 1 13.67 -13.38 20.86
N THR A 2 12.49 -12.78 20.96
CA THR A 2 11.95 -11.88 19.93
C THR A 2 12.76 -10.58 20.03
N ARG A 3 13.57 -10.26 19.03
CA ARG A 3 14.24 -8.95 18.94
C ARG A 3 13.12 -7.91 18.97
N LEU A 4 13.08 -7.06 20.00
CA LEU A 4 12.26 -5.84 19.96
C LEU A 4 12.85 -4.99 18.83
N VAL A 5 12.24 -5.00 17.66
CA VAL A 5 12.66 -4.15 16.55
C VAL A 5 12.27 -2.72 16.94
N SER A 6 13.26 -1.88 17.24
CA SER A 6 13.01 -0.46 17.50
C SER A 6 12.61 0.24 16.20
N SER A 7 11.61 1.11 16.25
CA SER A 7 11.22 1.93 15.11
C SER A 7 12.43 2.70 14.57
N SER A 8 12.67 2.59 13.27
CA SER A 8 13.82 3.19 12.59
C SER A 8 13.39 3.94 11.34
N VAL A 9 13.99 5.11 11.11
CA VAL A 9 13.80 5.89 9.89
C VAL A 9 14.98 5.62 8.97
N LEU A 10 14.71 5.08 7.79
CA LEU A 10 15.73 4.73 6.81
C LEU A 10 15.57 5.57 5.54
N PHE A 11 16.70 5.99 4.96
CA PHE A 11 16.72 6.73 3.71
C PHE A 11 17.48 5.93 2.65
N PHE A 12 16.97 5.94 1.43
CA PHE A 12 17.70 5.44 0.27
C PHE A 12 17.48 6.36 -0.93
N SER A 13 18.41 6.40 -1.87
CA SER A 13 18.29 7.18 -3.11
C SER A 13 18.84 6.34 -4.25
N PRO A 14 17.99 5.62 -5.00
CA PRO A 14 18.46 4.73 -6.05
C PRO A 14 19.26 5.53 -7.09
N SER A 15 20.44 5.02 -7.46
CA SER A 15 21.31 5.63 -8.46
C SER A 15 20.78 5.44 -9.90
N THR A 16 19.98 4.41 -10.13
CA THR A 16 19.25 4.17 -11.38
C THR A 16 17.84 4.73 -11.26
N LEU A 17 17.50 5.65 -12.16
CA LEU A 17 16.10 6.02 -12.40
C LEU A 17 15.38 4.78 -12.93
N PHE A 18 14.55 4.16 -12.10
CA PHE A 18 13.55 3.23 -12.57
C PHE A 18 12.48 4.05 -13.29
N SER A 19 12.70 4.27 -14.59
CA SER A 19 11.73 4.91 -15.48
C SER A 19 10.83 3.83 -16.03
N PHE A 20 9.60 3.74 -15.53
CA PHE A 20 8.58 2.85 -16.09
C PHE A 20 7.89 3.50 -17.31
N PRO A 21 7.32 2.71 -18.23
CA PRO A 21 6.83 3.19 -19.52
C PRO A 21 5.72 4.24 -19.40
N ALA A 22 5.66 5.17 -20.35
CA ALA A 22 4.68 6.26 -20.43
C ALA A 22 3.19 5.83 -20.34
N ALA A 23 2.87 4.56 -20.63
CA ALA A 23 1.52 4.02 -20.55
C ALA A 23 0.91 4.07 -19.13
N ASP A 24 1.74 4.01 -18.09
CA ASP A 24 1.28 4.16 -16.69
C ASP A 24 0.99 5.63 -16.35
N GLN A 25 1.66 6.58 -17.02
CA GLN A 25 1.36 8.02 -16.89
C GLN A 25 0.01 8.37 -17.50
N ASP A 26 -0.36 7.80 -18.65
CA ASP A 26 -1.62 8.12 -19.34
C ASP A 26 -2.88 7.67 -18.56
N ASP A 27 -2.85 6.53 -17.87
CA ASP A 27 -3.98 6.09 -17.02
C ASP A 27 -4.07 6.89 -15.69
N LEU A 28 -2.94 7.40 -15.19
CA LEU A 28 -2.89 8.37 -14.10
C LEU A 28 -3.45 9.74 -14.53
N LEU A 29 -3.16 10.17 -15.77
CA LEU A 29 -3.52 11.47 -16.35
C LEU A 29 -5.01 11.58 -16.69
N ALA A 30 -5.60 10.57 -17.33
CA ALA A 30 -6.96 10.67 -17.87
C ALA A 30 -8.08 10.61 -16.82
N ASN A 31 -7.84 9.96 -15.66
CA ASN A 31 -8.90 9.62 -14.71
C ASN A 31 -8.77 10.27 -13.32
N ARG A 32 -7.57 10.66 -12.85
CA ARG A 32 -7.38 11.01 -11.42
C ARG A 32 -7.43 12.50 -11.13
N VAL A 33 -7.00 13.36 -12.04
CA VAL A 33 -6.94 14.81 -11.76
C VAL A 33 -8.33 15.42 -11.61
N GLY A 34 -9.29 15.02 -12.46
CA GLY A 34 -10.68 15.47 -12.35
C GLY A 34 -11.35 15.03 -11.03
N THR A 35 -11.07 13.81 -10.56
CA THR A 35 -11.63 13.28 -9.29
C THR A 35 -10.99 13.92 -8.06
N VAL A 36 -9.68 14.20 -8.09
CA VAL A 36 -8.98 14.88 -7.00
C VAL A 36 -9.45 16.34 -6.89
N ILE A 37 -9.52 17.07 -8.00
CA ILE A 37 -10.00 18.46 -8.03
C ILE A 37 -11.47 18.54 -7.60
N GLY A 38 -12.32 17.61 -8.05
CA GLY A 38 -13.73 17.54 -7.67
C GLY A 38 -13.97 17.13 -6.21
N ALA A 39 -13.12 16.29 -5.62
CA ALA A 39 -13.25 15.86 -4.23
C ALA A 39 -12.89 16.94 -3.20
N PHE A 40 -12.04 17.92 -3.58
CA PHE A 40 -11.77 19.10 -2.75
C PHE A 40 -12.78 20.24 -2.97
N GLY A 41 -13.62 20.14 -4.00
CA GLY A 41 -14.65 21.13 -4.35
C GLY A 41 -16.05 20.55 -4.22
N ASN A 42 -16.63 20.65 -3.03
CA ASN A 42 -18.05 20.49 -2.69
C ASN A 42 -18.95 19.80 -3.74
N THR A 43 -19.44 18.58 -3.45
CA THR A 43 -20.69 18.11 -4.05
C THR A 43 -21.59 17.47 -3.00
N LEU A 44 -22.63 18.23 -2.64
CA LEU A 44 -23.62 17.95 -1.60
C LEU A 44 -24.68 16.91 -2.06
N SER A 45 -24.26 15.88 -2.81
CA SER A 45 -25.18 14.85 -3.32
C SER A 45 -24.52 13.47 -3.35
N GLN A 46 -24.20 12.94 -2.16
CA GLN A 46 -23.95 11.51 -1.93
C GLN A 46 -24.38 11.07 -0.52
N LEU A 47 -25.22 11.86 0.16
CA LEU A 47 -25.71 11.58 1.53
C LEU A 47 -26.76 10.46 1.62
N LEU A 48 -27.05 9.73 0.53
CA LEU A 48 -28.16 8.78 0.47
C LEU A 48 -27.84 7.41 -0.19
N PHE A 49 -26.58 6.98 -0.24
CA PHE A 49 -26.25 5.63 -0.73
C PHE A 49 -25.34 4.85 0.22
N GLY A 50 -25.86 3.73 0.72
CA GLY A 50 -25.07 2.52 0.92
C GLY A 50 -24.94 1.98 2.33
N THR A 51 -26.04 1.61 2.99
CA THR A 51 -26.07 0.61 4.07
C THR A 51 -25.83 -0.82 3.54
N ASN A 52 -25.03 -0.98 2.50
CA ASN A 52 -24.81 -2.28 1.86
C ASN A 52 -23.91 -3.15 2.75
N ASP A 53 -24.12 -4.46 2.67
CA ASP A 53 -23.29 -5.43 3.36
C ASP A 53 -21.85 -5.35 2.81
N VAL A 54 -20.86 -5.28 3.70
CA VAL A 54 -19.44 -5.26 3.27
C VAL A 54 -19.09 -6.49 2.42
N SER A 55 -19.80 -7.60 2.61
CA SER A 55 -19.58 -8.82 1.84
C SER A 55 -19.99 -8.72 0.37
N THR A 56 -20.82 -7.75 -0.01
CA THR A 56 -21.15 -7.50 -1.42
C THR A 56 -20.20 -6.49 -2.06
N ASP A 57 -19.61 -5.61 -1.24
CA ASP A 57 -18.81 -4.49 -1.71
C ASP A 57 -17.30 -4.76 -1.70
N VAL A 58 -16.85 -5.79 -0.99
CA VAL A 58 -15.44 -6.18 -0.91
C VAL A 58 -15.26 -7.59 -1.44
N THR A 59 -14.39 -7.73 -2.45
CA THR A 59 -14.13 -9.01 -3.11
C THR A 59 -12.63 -9.28 -3.20
N PHE A 60 -12.25 -10.55 -3.21
CA PHE A 60 -10.85 -10.96 -3.24
C PHE A 60 -10.55 -11.63 -4.58
N TRP A 61 -9.59 -11.12 -5.34
CA TRP A 61 -9.22 -11.69 -6.65
C TRP A 61 -7.86 -12.35 -6.53
N CYS A 62 -7.86 -13.68 -6.45
CA CYS A 62 -6.68 -14.47 -6.14
C CYS A 62 -6.06 -15.08 -7.40
N ALA A 63 -4.74 -15.08 -7.45
CA ALA A 63 -3.94 -15.79 -8.43
C ALA A 63 -2.93 -16.68 -7.71
N THR A 64 -2.55 -17.77 -8.35
CA THR A 64 -1.52 -18.70 -7.87
C THR A 64 -0.51 -19.03 -8.97
N THR A 65 0.62 -19.62 -8.61
CA THR A 65 1.61 -20.08 -9.60
C THR A 65 1.01 -21.02 -10.66
N ASN A 66 0.04 -21.85 -10.27
CA ASN A 66 -0.60 -22.80 -11.17
C ASN A 66 -1.84 -22.24 -11.86
N GLN A 67 -2.36 -21.11 -11.38
CA GLN A 67 -3.56 -20.45 -11.90
C GLN A 67 -3.34 -18.93 -11.86
N PRO A 68 -2.60 -18.38 -12.83
CA PRO A 68 -2.18 -16.97 -12.82
C PRO A 68 -3.33 -16.01 -13.16
N GLU A 69 -4.41 -16.50 -13.75
CA GLU A 69 -5.63 -15.71 -13.98
C GLU A 69 -6.38 -15.52 -12.66
N TYR A 70 -6.90 -14.30 -12.45
CA TYR A 70 -7.65 -13.99 -11.25
C TYR A 70 -8.90 -14.84 -11.11
N ILE A 71 -9.06 -15.45 -9.94
CA ILE A 71 -10.29 -16.10 -9.51
C ILE A 71 -10.84 -15.35 -8.30
N GLN A 72 -12.08 -14.88 -8.43
CA GLN A 72 -12.78 -14.22 -7.34
C GLN A 72 -13.07 -15.20 -6.20
N ALA A 73 -12.84 -14.77 -4.97
CA ALA A 73 -13.04 -15.50 -3.72
C ALA A 73 -13.76 -14.59 -2.71
N TYR A 74 -14.37 -15.23 -1.71
CA TYR A 74 -15.16 -14.56 -0.68
C TYR A 74 -14.92 -15.22 0.68
N VAL A 75 -15.32 -14.52 1.75
CA VAL A 75 -15.39 -15.14 3.07
C VAL A 75 -16.33 -16.34 3.04
N ASP A 76 -15.94 -17.43 3.70
CA ASP A 76 -16.70 -18.69 3.76
C ASP A 76 -16.86 -19.42 2.40
N ASP A 77 -16.03 -19.09 1.40
CA ASP A 77 -16.06 -19.74 0.09
C ASP A 77 -15.77 -21.25 0.18
N PRO A 78 -16.73 -22.13 -0.16
CA PRO A 78 -16.58 -23.58 -0.02
C PRO A 78 -15.51 -24.17 -0.94
N ARG A 79 -15.09 -23.44 -1.99
CA ARG A 79 -14.10 -23.87 -2.97
C ARG A 79 -12.76 -23.15 -2.79
N ILE A 80 -12.53 -22.48 -1.67
CA ILE A 80 -11.33 -21.65 -1.47
C ILE A 80 -10.01 -22.41 -1.66
N THR A 81 -9.94 -23.68 -1.26
CA THR A 81 -8.74 -24.52 -1.43
C THR A 81 -8.47 -24.92 -2.88
N GLN A 82 -9.40 -24.63 -3.81
CA GLN A 82 -9.19 -24.77 -5.26
C GLN A 82 -8.68 -23.45 -5.88
N LYS A 83 -8.77 -22.34 -5.15
CA LYS A 83 -8.43 -20.98 -5.61
C LYS A 83 -7.11 -20.48 -5.04
N VAL A 84 -6.72 -20.99 -3.87
CA VAL A 84 -5.45 -20.70 -3.19
C VAL A 84 -4.88 -22.00 -2.61
N ASP A 85 -3.55 -22.09 -2.56
CA ASP A 85 -2.79 -23.24 -2.05
C ASP A 85 -2.32 -22.97 -0.61
N PRO A 86 -2.88 -23.63 0.43
CA PRO A 86 -2.50 -23.43 1.83
C PRO A 86 -1.05 -23.81 2.15
N SER A 87 -0.38 -24.59 1.28
CA SER A 87 1.03 -24.94 1.47
C SER A 87 1.99 -23.81 1.10
N LYS A 88 1.50 -22.73 0.48
CA LYS A 88 2.31 -21.62 -0.04
C LYS A 88 2.02 -20.30 0.70
N PRO A 89 3.01 -19.38 0.77
CA PRO A 89 2.79 -18.02 1.24
C PRO A 89 1.67 -17.31 0.48
N ILE A 90 1.02 -16.35 1.15
CA ILE A 90 -0.05 -15.53 0.59
C ILE A 90 0.19 -14.04 0.85
N VAL A 91 0.15 -13.25 -0.23
CA VAL A 91 0.18 -11.79 -0.19
C VAL A 91 -1.22 -11.24 -0.45
N PHE A 92 -1.65 -10.27 0.36
CA PHE A 92 -2.85 -9.48 0.08
C PHE A 92 -2.43 -8.09 -0.40
N LEU A 93 -2.83 -7.71 -1.61
CA LEU A 93 -2.53 -6.41 -2.20
C LEU A 93 -3.78 -5.52 -2.20
N THR A 94 -3.76 -4.44 -1.43
CA THR A 94 -4.91 -3.56 -1.23
C THR A 94 -4.69 -2.21 -1.90
N HIS A 95 -5.57 -1.84 -2.83
CA HIS A 95 -5.52 -0.56 -3.53
C HIS A 95 -6.03 0.62 -2.68
N GLY A 96 -5.82 1.85 -3.18
CA GLY A 96 -6.22 3.10 -2.52
C GLY A 96 -7.57 3.66 -2.95
N TRP A 97 -7.80 4.92 -2.58
CA TRP A 97 -8.95 5.72 -2.99
C TRP A 97 -8.99 5.91 -4.52
N THR A 98 -10.18 5.89 -5.12
CA THR A 98 -10.40 5.99 -6.58
C THR A 98 -9.77 4.89 -7.45
N ASP A 99 -9.41 3.76 -6.84
CA ASP A 99 -8.69 2.67 -7.50
C ASP A 99 -9.52 1.37 -7.51
N ASN A 100 -9.04 0.34 -8.22
CA ASN A 100 -9.65 -0.98 -8.30
C ASN A 100 -8.64 -2.05 -8.77
N VAL A 101 -9.00 -3.33 -8.71
CA VAL A 101 -8.09 -4.43 -9.05
C VAL A 101 -7.80 -4.57 -10.55
N ASN A 102 -8.58 -3.92 -11.42
CA ASN A 102 -8.38 -3.96 -12.86
C ASN A 102 -7.26 -3.03 -13.35
N ARG A 103 -6.71 -2.21 -12.46
CA ARG A 103 -5.69 -1.22 -12.78
C ARG A 103 -4.36 -1.86 -13.10
N THR A 104 -3.63 -1.23 -14.02
CA THR A 104 -2.40 -1.75 -14.59
C THR A 104 -1.36 -2.09 -13.51
N TRP A 105 -1.15 -1.19 -12.54
CA TRP A 105 -0.19 -1.41 -11.46
C TRP A 105 -0.53 -2.64 -10.60
N VAL A 106 -1.82 -2.89 -10.33
CA VAL A 106 -2.27 -4.07 -9.55
C VAL A 106 -1.98 -5.34 -10.34
N LYS A 107 -2.41 -5.38 -11.60
CA LYS A 107 -2.19 -6.53 -12.51
C LYS A 107 -0.71 -6.84 -12.68
N GLN A 108 0.11 -5.81 -12.83
CA GLN A 108 1.55 -5.94 -12.97
C GLN A 108 2.21 -6.52 -11.71
N ILE A 109 1.85 -6.03 -10.50
CA ILE A 109 2.37 -6.61 -9.25
C ILE A 109 1.96 -8.07 -9.12
N VAL A 110 0.71 -8.41 -9.43
CA VAL A 110 0.24 -9.80 -9.38
C VAL A 110 1.00 -10.68 -10.36
N ALA A 111 1.13 -10.25 -11.61
CA ALA A 111 1.88 -10.98 -12.63
C ALA A 111 3.35 -11.16 -12.23
N ASP A 112 4.01 -10.10 -11.75
CA ASP A 112 5.42 -10.14 -11.33
C ASP A 112 5.62 -10.97 -10.07
N TYR A 113 4.71 -10.92 -9.09
CA TYR A 113 4.75 -11.79 -7.90
C TYR A 113 4.67 -13.26 -8.30
N ILE A 114 3.71 -13.63 -9.16
CA ILE A 114 3.55 -15.01 -9.63
C ILE A 114 4.79 -15.49 -10.40
N ARG A 115 5.36 -14.61 -11.25
CA ARG A 115 6.52 -14.93 -12.10
C ARG A 115 7.84 -15.02 -11.32
N LEU A 116 8.09 -14.10 -10.39
CA LEU A 116 9.39 -13.93 -9.72
C LEU A 116 9.46 -14.65 -8.37
N ILE A 117 8.33 -14.81 -7.68
CA ILE A 117 8.28 -15.32 -6.30
C ILE A 117 7.49 -16.64 -6.24
N GLY A 118 6.30 -16.64 -6.82
CA GLY A 118 5.36 -17.75 -6.74
C GLY A 118 4.64 -17.87 -5.39
N GLY A 119 3.61 -18.71 -5.34
CA GLY A 119 2.70 -18.86 -4.20
C GLY A 119 1.32 -18.28 -4.51
N ASN A 120 0.69 -17.65 -3.52
CA ASN A 120 -0.63 -17.03 -3.66
C ASN A 120 -0.53 -15.50 -3.55
N ILE A 121 -1.30 -14.79 -4.37
CA ILE A 121 -1.53 -13.35 -4.19
C ILE A 121 -3.00 -13.04 -4.44
N CYS A 122 -3.62 -12.28 -3.54
CA CYS A 122 -5.01 -11.86 -3.66
C CYS A 122 -5.09 -10.33 -3.67
N ALA A 123 -5.58 -9.76 -4.77
CA ALA A 123 -5.90 -8.35 -4.85
C ALA A 123 -7.25 -8.09 -4.14
N VAL A 124 -7.28 -7.11 -3.24
CA VAL A 124 -8.48 -6.75 -2.46
C VAL A 124 -9.21 -5.65 -3.21
N ASP A 125 -10.34 -5.98 -3.83
CA ASP A 125 -11.20 -4.99 -4.48
C ASP A 125 -12.22 -4.45 -3.47
N TRP A 126 -12.12 -3.17 -3.17
CA TRP A 126 -13.09 -2.42 -2.38
C TRP A 126 -13.59 -1.19 -3.13
N SER A 127 -13.48 -1.20 -4.47
CA SER A 127 -13.82 -0.07 -5.34
C SER A 127 -15.24 0.47 -5.15
N PRO A 128 -16.29 -0.30 -4.83
CA PRO A 128 -17.60 0.26 -4.50
C PRO A 128 -17.58 1.22 -3.29
N LEU A 129 -16.65 1.01 -2.36
CA LEU A 129 -16.46 1.83 -1.16
C LEU A 129 -15.33 2.86 -1.29
N ALA A 130 -14.51 2.75 -2.34
CA ALA A 130 -13.37 3.62 -2.64
C ALA A 130 -13.69 4.69 -3.70
N LEU A 131 -14.68 4.45 -4.57
CA LEU A 131 -15.12 5.37 -5.63
C LEU A 131 -16.21 6.33 -5.15
N VAL A 132 -16.01 6.89 -3.96
CA VAL A 132 -16.88 7.85 -3.28
C VAL A 132 -16.06 9.05 -2.82
N GLU A 133 -16.72 10.08 -2.27
CA GLU A 133 -16.02 11.24 -1.69
C GLU A 133 -14.95 10.82 -0.65
N TYR A 134 -13.83 11.55 -0.61
CA TYR A 134 -12.63 11.19 0.13
C TYR A 134 -12.90 10.86 1.61
N ASN A 135 -13.64 11.71 2.33
CA ASN A 135 -13.92 11.48 3.75
C ASN A 135 -14.82 10.26 3.95
N LEU A 136 -15.76 10.00 3.05
CA LEU A 136 -16.57 8.79 3.09
C LEU A 136 -15.73 7.54 2.83
N ALA A 137 -14.85 7.56 1.81
CA ALA A 137 -13.92 6.46 1.53
C ALA A 137 -13.00 6.19 2.74
N ALA A 138 -12.46 7.25 3.36
CA ALA A 138 -11.65 7.14 4.57
C ALA A 138 -12.44 6.51 5.74
N ARG A 139 -13.72 6.88 5.92
CA ARG A 139 -14.62 6.28 6.93
C ARG A 139 -14.93 4.80 6.66
N ASN A 140 -14.89 4.37 5.41
CA ASN A 140 -15.10 2.96 5.05
C ASN A 140 -13.89 2.06 5.37
N THR A 141 -12.68 2.61 5.46
CA THR A 141 -11.45 1.81 5.65
C THR A 141 -11.48 0.84 6.84
N PRO A 142 -12.03 1.16 8.04
CA PRO A 142 -12.07 0.18 9.13
C PRO A 142 -13.03 -0.97 8.86
N LYS A 143 -14.14 -0.73 8.15
CA LYS A 143 -15.09 -1.78 7.73
C LYS A 143 -14.40 -2.75 6.78
N VAL A 144 -13.67 -2.23 5.78
CA VAL A 144 -12.94 -3.04 4.80
C VAL A 144 -11.79 -3.82 5.45
N GLY A 145 -11.00 -3.18 6.30
CA GLY A 145 -9.87 -3.83 6.99
C GLY A 145 -10.31 -5.00 7.87
N ARG A 146 -11.41 -4.83 8.64
CA ARG A 146 -11.99 -5.93 9.43
C ARG A 146 -12.52 -7.07 8.55
N TYR A 147 -13.10 -6.74 7.39
CA TYR A 147 -13.57 -7.77 6.46
C TYR A 147 -12.43 -8.55 5.80
N LEU A 148 -11.33 -7.87 5.42
CA LEU A 148 -10.09 -8.52 5.00
C LEU A 148 -9.53 -9.42 6.12
N GLY A 149 -9.48 -8.92 7.36
CA GLY A 149 -9.06 -9.71 8.52
C GLY A 149 -9.93 -10.96 8.72
N LYS A 150 -11.26 -10.85 8.53
CA LYS A 150 -12.19 -11.98 8.56
C LYS A 150 -11.88 -13.00 7.45
N PHE A 151 -11.58 -12.54 6.24
CA PHE A 151 -11.19 -13.43 5.14
C PHE A 151 -9.89 -14.19 5.44
N VAL A 152 -8.88 -13.50 5.96
CA VAL A 152 -7.63 -14.15 6.37
C VAL A 152 -7.89 -15.17 7.47
N GLN A 153 -8.67 -14.82 8.51
CA GLN A 153 -9.04 -15.74 9.57
C GLN A 153 -9.75 -16.99 9.02
N PHE A 154 -10.65 -16.84 8.05
CA PHE A 154 -11.27 -17.95 7.34
C PHE A 154 -10.22 -18.83 6.64
N LEU A 155 -9.24 -18.27 5.94
CA LEU A 155 -8.16 -19.05 5.32
C LEU A 155 -7.34 -19.86 6.34
N LEU A 156 -7.12 -19.32 7.54
CA LEU A 156 -6.44 -20.08 8.61
C LEU A 156 -7.21 -21.35 8.99
N THR A 157 -8.55 -21.29 9.02
CA THR A 157 -9.39 -22.48 9.25
C THR A 157 -9.30 -23.50 8.12
N LYS A 158 -8.76 -23.12 6.97
CA LYS A 158 -8.58 -23.96 5.77
C LYS A 158 -7.15 -24.46 5.59
N GLY A 159 -6.30 -24.28 6.60
CA GLY A 159 -4.95 -24.85 6.66
C GLY A 159 -3.82 -23.86 6.41
N PHE A 160 -4.11 -22.59 6.13
CA PHE A 160 -3.05 -21.58 6.09
C PHE A 160 -2.46 -21.35 7.48
N SER A 161 -1.14 -21.21 7.55
CA SER A 161 -0.48 -20.70 8.75
C SER A 161 -0.52 -19.17 8.75
N ILE A 162 -0.74 -18.56 9.92
CA ILE A 162 -0.59 -17.09 10.07
C ILE A 162 0.81 -16.62 9.67
N ASN A 163 1.83 -17.48 9.83
CA ASN A 163 3.21 -17.18 9.48
C ASN A 163 3.46 -17.09 7.96
N GLN A 164 2.47 -17.39 7.12
CA GLN A 164 2.54 -17.33 5.66
C GLN A 164 1.88 -16.07 5.09
N VAL A 165 1.28 -15.22 5.93
CA VAL A 165 0.48 -14.07 5.49
C VAL A 165 1.34 -12.81 5.43
N THR A 166 1.25 -12.09 4.32
CA THR A 166 1.76 -10.71 4.19
C THR A 166 0.65 -9.79 3.72
N LEU A 167 0.50 -8.64 4.38
CA LEU A 167 -0.50 -7.63 4.03
C LEU A 167 0.21 -6.43 3.40
N VAL A 168 -0.18 -6.03 2.20
CA VAL A 168 0.41 -4.91 1.46
C VAL A 168 -0.69 -3.95 1.05
N GLY A 169 -0.50 -2.67 1.30
CA GLY A 169 -1.52 -1.68 0.99
C GLY A 169 -0.96 -0.35 0.52
N HIS A 170 -1.53 0.20 -0.55
CA HIS A 170 -1.19 1.52 -1.07
C HIS A 170 -2.18 2.58 -0.63
N SER A 171 -1.71 3.78 -0.26
CA SER A 171 -2.56 4.91 0.11
C SER A 171 -3.50 4.55 1.28
N MET A 172 -4.82 4.73 1.13
CA MET A 172 -5.82 4.24 2.10
C MET A 172 -5.76 2.71 2.31
N GLY A 173 -5.31 1.95 1.31
CA GLY A 173 -5.10 0.51 1.40
C GLY A 173 -4.05 0.12 2.45
N ALA A 174 -3.08 1.00 2.74
CA ALA A 174 -2.10 0.77 3.81
C ALA A 174 -2.79 0.69 5.18
N HIS A 175 -3.76 1.57 5.43
CA HIS A 175 -4.56 1.56 6.65
C HIS A 175 -5.52 0.36 6.70
N ILE A 176 -6.13 -0.02 5.57
CA ILE A 176 -6.94 -1.24 5.48
C ILE A 176 -6.11 -2.48 5.84
N SER A 177 -4.87 -2.55 5.34
CA SER A 177 -3.93 -3.65 5.62
C SER A 177 -3.51 -3.66 7.10
N GLY A 178 -3.22 -2.50 7.68
CA GLY A 178 -2.94 -2.38 9.12
C GLY A 178 -4.11 -2.84 9.98
N ILE A 179 -5.31 -2.34 9.70
CA ILE A 179 -6.53 -2.71 10.44
C ILE A 179 -6.83 -4.22 10.32
N ALA A 180 -6.56 -4.84 9.16
CA ALA A 180 -6.65 -6.29 9.00
C ALA A 180 -5.62 -7.04 9.86
N GLY A 181 -4.39 -6.53 9.94
CA GLY A 181 -3.35 -7.06 10.82
C GLY A 181 -3.72 -6.95 12.31
N ALA A 182 -4.23 -5.80 12.74
CA ALA A 182 -4.76 -5.58 14.08
C ALA A 182 -5.94 -6.53 14.41
N TYR A 183 -6.85 -6.74 13.45
CA TYR A 183 -7.94 -7.71 13.59
C TYR A 183 -7.43 -9.14 13.83
N LEU A 184 -6.28 -9.50 13.24
CA LEU A 184 -5.58 -10.76 13.44
C LEU A 184 -4.67 -10.76 14.69
N GLY A 185 -4.84 -9.78 15.58
CA GLY A 185 -4.09 -9.65 16.83
C GLY A 185 -2.63 -9.24 16.67
N GLY A 186 -2.28 -8.58 15.55
CA GLY A 186 -0.90 -8.18 15.24
C GLY A 186 0.03 -9.36 14.97
N GLN A 187 -0.51 -10.54 14.66
CA GLN A 187 0.25 -11.78 14.52
C GLN A 187 0.77 -12.04 13.12
N VAL A 188 0.31 -11.28 12.12
CA VAL A 188 0.83 -11.40 10.75
C VAL A 188 2.32 -11.05 10.75
N PRO A 189 3.18 -11.83 10.08
CA PRO A 189 4.61 -11.57 10.01
C PRO A 189 4.95 -10.19 9.46
N SER A 190 4.26 -9.77 8.40
CA SER A 190 4.61 -8.58 7.64
C SER A 190 3.37 -7.77 7.24
N VAL A 191 3.40 -6.47 7.53
CA VAL A 191 2.50 -5.46 6.96
C VAL A 191 3.35 -4.40 6.26
N ILE A 192 3.04 -4.11 5.00
CA ILE A 192 3.78 -3.18 4.14
C ILE A 192 2.86 -2.04 3.71
N GLY A 193 3.14 -0.83 4.18
CA GLY A 193 2.43 0.40 3.80
C GLY A 193 3.13 1.14 2.67
N LEU A 194 2.50 1.23 1.50
CA LEU A 194 3.02 1.95 0.34
C LEU A 194 2.42 3.36 0.30
N ASP A 195 3.23 4.34 0.70
CA ASP A 195 2.87 5.76 0.91
C ASP A 195 1.52 5.94 1.62
N PRO A 196 1.41 5.56 2.91
CA PRO A 196 0.14 5.60 3.64
C PRO A 196 -0.49 7.00 3.61
N ALA A 197 -1.81 7.07 3.39
CA ALA A 197 -2.52 8.34 3.25
C ALA A 197 -2.41 9.22 4.53
N GLY A 198 -2.16 10.50 4.33
CA GLY A 198 -2.07 11.49 5.39
C GLY A 198 -3.44 12.01 5.85
N PRO A 199 -4.20 12.69 4.97
CA PRO A 199 -5.46 13.34 5.33
C PRO A 199 -6.51 12.35 5.85
N ALA A 200 -7.23 12.73 6.91
CA ALA A 200 -8.23 11.91 7.62
C ALA A 200 -7.68 10.71 8.42
N PHE A 201 -6.36 10.49 8.43
CA PHE A 201 -5.71 9.43 9.21
C PHE A 201 -4.64 9.97 10.18
N THR A 202 -3.70 10.76 9.66
CA THR A 202 -2.57 11.31 10.44
C THR A 202 -2.54 12.84 10.42
N LYS A 203 -3.25 13.46 9.46
CA LYS A 203 -3.37 14.91 9.27
C LYS A 203 -4.84 15.35 9.32
N PRO A 204 -5.15 16.53 9.91
CA PRO A 204 -4.23 17.40 10.66
C PRO A 204 -3.89 16.85 12.05
N ILE A 205 -4.75 15.99 12.59
CA ILE A 205 -4.56 15.31 13.89
C ILE A 205 -4.68 13.80 13.64
N PRO A 206 -3.77 12.97 14.19
CA PRO A 206 -3.87 11.53 14.05
C PRO A 206 -5.14 10.96 14.66
N VAL A 207 -5.82 10.10 13.90
CA VAL A 207 -6.87 9.24 14.44
C VAL A 207 -6.24 8.13 15.30
N SER A 208 -7.08 7.50 16.12
CA SER A 208 -6.69 6.37 16.97
C SER A 208 -6.07 5.22 16.14
N THR A 209 -5.15 4.48 16.75
CA THR A 209 -4.40 3.39 16.11
C THR A 209 -5.31 2.25 15.62
N ASP A 210 -6.51 2.09 16.18
CA ASP A 210 -7.52 1.12 15.69
C ASP A 210 -8.15 1.49 14.33
N ARG A 211 -7.83 2.68 13.79
CA ARG A 211 -8.40 3.23 12.55
C ARG A 211 -7.35 3.64 11.51
N ARG A 212 -6.08 3.37 11.76
CA ARG A 212 -4.97 3.66 10.83
C ARG A 212 -3.91 2.58 10.96
N LEU A 213 -2.94 2.61 10.05
CA LEU A 213 -1.76 1.76 10.17
C LEU A 213 -0.95 2.16 11.41
N ASP A 214 -0.49 1.17 12.14
CA ASP A 214 0.38 1.28 13.31
C ASP A 214 1.37 0.12 13.36
N ARG A 215 2.51 0.33 14.03
CA ARG A 215 3.54 -0.70 14.19
C ARG A 215 3.03 -1.96 14.89
N THR A 216 1.97 -1.87 15.70
CA THR A 216 1.38 -3.01 16.40
C THR A 216 0.51 -3.91 15.53
N ASP A 217 0.24 -3.52 14.28
CA ASP A 217 -0.63 -4.24 13.35
C ASP A 217 0.01 -5.52 12.79
N GLY A 218 1.30 -5.73 13.01
CA GLY A 218 2.02 -6.94 12.61
C GLY A 218 3.27 -7.14 13.47
N ARG A 219 3.88 -8.32 13.36
CA ARG A 219 5.16 -8.60 14.02
C ARG A 219 6.29 -7.74 13.46
N PHE A 220 6.18 -7.42 12.18
CA PHE A 220 7.01 -6.45 11.50
C PHE A 220 6.14 -5.62 10.57
N VAL A 221 6.35 -4.31 10.61
CA VAL A 221 5.57 -3.34 9.84
C VAL A 221 6.58 -2.41 9.20
N GLN A 222 6.55 -2.31 7.88
CA GLN A 222 7.38 -1.35 7.16
C GLN A 222 6.52 -0.43 6.32
N THR A 223 6.96 0.81 6.19
CA THR A 223 6.33 1.79 5.30
C THR A 223 7.35 2.33 4.33
N ILE A 224 6.91 2.75 3.15
CA ILE A 224 7.69 3.57 2.26
C ILE A 224 6.96 4.88 2.01
N HIS A 225 7.66 6.00 2.17
CA HIS A 225 7.16 7.35 1.97
C HIS A 225 7.75 7.92 0.68
N THR A 226 6.89 8.37 -0.21
CA THR A 226 7.26 8.97 -1.49
C THR A 226 6.53 10.28 -1.76
N ASP A 227 5.43 10.57 -1.04
CA ASP A 227 4.74 11.87 -1.07
C ASP A 227 4.30 12.35 0.34
N LYS A 228 5.22 12.32 1.31
CA LYS A 228 4.92 12.62 2.72
C LYS A 228 4.30 14.00 2.98
N ASN A 229 4.51 14.97 2.09
CA ASN A 229 4.06 16.35 2.32
C ASN A 229 2.60 16.58 1.90
N ILE A 230 2.09 15.86 0.89
CA ILE A 230 0.79 16.14 0.28
C ILE A 230 -0.20 15.01 0.54
N ILE A 231 -0.16 13.93 -0.24
CA ILE A 231 -1.11 12.81 -0.14
C ILE A 231 -0.68 11.86 0.97
N GLY A 232 0.60 11.51 1.01
CA GLY A 232 1.18 10.63 2.01
C GLY A 232 1.32 11.28 3.39
N THR A 233 1.54 10.45 4.40
CA THR A 233 1.81 10.89 5.77
C THR A 233 3.29 11.20 6.00
N THR A 234 3.56 12.16 6.90
CA THR A 234 4.89 12.38 7.50
C THR A 234 5.12 11.55 8.75
N MET A 235 4.09 10.90 9.29
CA MET A 235 4.17 10.13 10.52
C MET A 235 4.84 8.79 10.26
N ASN A 236 5.79 8.41 11.12
CA ASN A 236 6.36 7.07 11.12
C ASN A 236 5.32 6.11 11.70
N LEU A 237 4.86 5.16 10.89
CA LEU A 237 3.81 4.20 11.26
C LEU A 237 4.36 2.78 11.46
N GLY A 238 5.62 2.53 11.12
CA GLY A 238 6.21 1.19 11.13
C GLY A 238 7.20 0.91 12.26
N HIS A 239 7.69 -0.33 12.22
CA HIS A 239 9.00 -0.68 12.77
C HIS A 239 10.11 -0.11 11.90
N GLN A 240 9.88 0.00 10.59
CA GLN A 240 10.81 0.65 9.66
C GLN A 240 10.06 1.56 8.71
N ASP A 241 10.46 2.82 8.68
CA ASP A 241 9.87 3.84 7.83
C ASP A 241 10.92 4.30 6.83
N TYR A 242 10.75 3.85 5.59
CA TYR A 242 11.64 4.11 4.48
C TYR A 242 11.24 5.40 3.77
N TYR A 243 12.17 6.33 3.61
CA TYR A 243 11.99 7.56 2.86
C TYR A 243 12.83 7.47 1.58
N ALA A 244 12.18 7.22 0.45
CA ALA A 244 12.86 7.16 -0.84
C ALA A 244 13.19 8.59 -1.30
N ASN A 245 14.46 8.83 -1.59
CA ASN A 245 15.01 10.16 -1.74
C ASN A 245 14.75 10.94 -0.43
N SER A 246 13.97 12.01 -0.43
CA SER A 246 13.55 12.68 0.81
C SER A 246 12.23 12.14 1.39
N GLY A 247 11.58 11.24 0.65
CA GLY A 247 10.19 10.80 0.76
C GLY A 247 9.14 11.88 0.52
N ALA A 248 9.53 13.03 -0.03
CA ALA A 248 8.62 14.10 -0.43
C ALA A 248 8.48 14.18 -1.96
N SER A 249 7.41 14.81 -2.42
CA SER A 249 7.25 15.25 -3.81
C SER A 249 8.15 16.44 -4.17
N PRO A 250 8.60 16.57 -5.43
CA PRO A 250 8.55 15.54 -6.46
C PRO A 250 9.55 14.42 -6.17
N GLN A 251 9.15 13.19 -6.46
CA GLN A 251 10.10 12.10 -6.64
C GLN A 251 10.78 12.20 -8.02
N PRO A 252 12.00 11.66 -8.17
CA PRO A 252 12.69 11.62 -9.47
C PRO A 252 11.82 10.99 -10.57
N GLY A 253 11.65 11.68 -11.69
CA GLY A 253 10.80 11.28 -12.81
C GLY A 253 9.33 11.72 -12.68
N CYS A 254 8.99 12.47 -11.62
CA CYS A 254 7.69 13.08 -11.40
C CYS A 254 7.72 14.61 -11.47
N GLU A 255 8.78 15.20 -12.02
CA GLU A 255 8.90 16.64 -12.20
C GLU A 255 8.04 17.09 -13.40
N PHE A 256 6.92 17.75 -13.12
CA PHE A 256 6.06 18.34 -14.17
C PHE A 256 6.28 19.86 -14.21
N PRO A 257 6.62 20.45 -15.37
CA PRO A 257 6.86 21.89 -15.45
C PRO A 257 5.58 22.67 -15.12
N LEU A 258 5.62 23.40 -14.00
CA LEU A 258 4.56 24.30 -13.56
C LEU A 258 4.53 25.53 -14.48
N VAL A 259 3.71 25.50 -15.51
CA VAL A 259 3.54 26.61 -16.45
C VAL A 259 2.18 27.27 -16.15
N ASN A 260 2.16 28.59 -15.98
CA ASN A 260 0.95 29.44 -15.94
C ASN A 260 -0.10 29.14 -14.85
N ASN A 261 0.30 28.99 -13.57
CA ASN A 261 -0.64 28.74 -12.45
C ASN A 261 -1.55 27.50 -12.64
N ASP A 262 -1.16 26.55 -13.49
CA ASP A 262 -1.92 25.34 -13.74
C ASP A 262 -1.80 24.36 -12.56
N THR A 263 -2.77 24.41 -11.66
CA THR A 263 -2.85 23.53 -10.48
C THR A 263 -2.95 22.05 -10.87
N THR A 264 -3.45 21.72 -12.06
CA THR A 264 -3.53 20.35 -12.63
C THR A 264 -2.16 19.67 -12.64
N LYS A 265 -1.11 20.39 -13.07
CA LYS A 265 0.26 19.86 -13.11
C LYS A 265 0.86 19.63 -11.73
N SER A 266 0.44 20.42 -10.74
CA SER A 266 0.82 20.17 -9.34
C SER A 266 0.21 18.87 -8.83
N TYR A 267 -1.07 18.60 -9.12
CA TYR A 267 -1.72 17.34 -8.75
C TYR A 267 -1.06 16.12 -9.41
N LEU A 268 -0.66 16.24 -10.68
CA LEU A 268 0.05 15.16 -11.39
C LEU A 268 1.38 14.83 -10.74
N GLN A 269 2.15 15.83 -10.31
CA GLN A 269 3.38 15.63 -9.57
C GLN A 269 3.16 14.85 -8.27
N PHE A 270 2.12 15.21 -7.51
CA PHE A 270 1.80 14.55 -6.25
C PHE A 270 1.31 13.12 -6.46
N ILE A 271 0.41 12.90 -7.42
CA ILE A 271 -0.08 11.56 -7.78
C ILE A 271 1.08 10.68 -8.25
N CYS A 272 1.93 11.17 -9.16
CA CYS A 272 3.10 10.41 -9.61
C CYS A 272 4.01 10.03 -8.44
N SER A 273 4.34 10.99 -7.57
CA SER A 273 5.18 10.73 -6.40
C SER A 273 4.52 9.76 -5.42
N HIS A 274 3.19 9.81 -5.25
CA HIS A 274 2.42 8.88 -4.43
C HIS A 274 2.46 7.45 -4.98
N PHE A 275 2.52 7.28 -6.31
CA PHE A 275 2.64 5.96 -6.96
C PHE A 275 4.06 5.42 -7.03
N LYS A 276 5.10 6.24 -6.80
CA LYS A 276 6.49 5.74 -6.71
C LYS A 276 6.68 4.67 -5.63
N ALA A 277 5.91 4.71 -4.54
CA ALA A 277 5.89 3.64 -3.54
C ALA A 277 5.46 2.28 -4.12
N VAL A 278 4.49 2.27 -5.03
CA VAL A 278 4.05 1.07 -5.75
C VAL A 278 5.14 0.57 -6.69
N GLU A 279 5.80 1.50 -7.40
CA GLU A 279 6.90 1.18 -8.31
C GLU A 279 8.08 0.55 -7.58
N TYR A 280 8.53 1.13 -6.45
CA TYR A 280 9.61 0.55 -5.64
C TYR A 280 9.24 -0.83 -5.09
N PHE A 281 8.01 -1.00 -4.61
CA PHE A 281 7.56 -2.31 -4.13
C PHE A 281 7.54 -3.36 -5.25
N ARG A 282 6.98 -3.02 -6.41
CA ARG A 282 6.96 -3.90 -7.58
C ARG A 282 8.38 -4.27 -8.02
N ALA A 283 9.29 -3.29 -8.10
CA ALA A 283 10.68 -3.53 -8.46
C ALA A 283 11.38 -4.45 -7.45
N SER A 284 11.07 -4.32 -6.15
CA SER A 284 11.64 -5.15 -5.07
C SER A 284 11.21 -6.62 -5.11
N LEU A 285 10.21 -6.98 -5.93
CA LEU A 285 9.83 -8.38 -6.17
C LEU A 285 10.95 -9.14 -6.89
N ASP A 286 11.77 -8.45 -7.67
CA ASP A 286 13.01 -9.01 -8.20
C ASP A 286 14.11 -8.86 -7.14
N ARG A 287 14.67 -9.99 -6.69
CA ARG A 287 15.75 -10.03 -5.69
C ARG A 287 17.04 -9.34 -6.14
N GLN A 288 17.18 -9.06 -7.44
CA GLN A 288 18.33 -8.30 -7.96
C GLN A 288 18.18 -6.79 -7.68
N ASN A 289 16.97 -6.30 -7.44
CA ASN A 289 16.71 -4.90 -7.12
C ASN A 289 16.73 -4.69 -5.60
N ILE A 290 17.85 -4.19 -5.09
CA ILE A 290 18.05 -3.94 -3.67
C ILE A 290 17.79 -2.47 -3.36
N PHE A 291 16.85 -2.20 -2.46
CA PHE A 291 16.55 -0.87 -1.93
C PHE A 291 17.04 -0.76 -0.48
N GLU A 292 18.37 -0.75 -0.30
CA GLU A 292 19.02 -0.67 1.01
C GLU A 292 18.83 0.75 1.60
N GLY A 293 18.01 0.84 2.64
CA GLY A 293 17.84 2.01 3.47
C GLY A 293 18.95 2.12 4.51
N THR A 294 19.43 3.34 4.74
CA THR A 294 20.37 3.66 5.82
C THR A 294 19.65 4.43 6.92
N ALA A 295 19.70 3.90 8.14
CA ALA A 295 19.11 4.54 9.32
C ALA A 295 19.78 5.88 9.59
N CYS A 296 18.99 6.96 9.63
CA CYS A 296 19.50 8.30 9.80
C CYS A 296 18.50 9.20 10.50
N SER A 297 18.98 10.23 11.21
CA SER A 297 18.10 11.18 11.90
C SER A 297 17.41 12.17 10.96
N SER A 298 17.95 12.38 9.76
CA SER A 298 17.35 13.24 8.74
C SER A 298 17.88 12.89 7.35
N TYR A 299 17.12 13.26 6.32
CA TYR A 299 17.58 13.13 4.93
C TYR A 299 18.83 13.99 4.65
N PHE A 300 18.95 15.15 5.30
CA PHE A 300 20.11 16.03 5.14
C PHE A 300 21.41 15.34 5.60
N ASN A 301 21.37 14.70 6.76
CA ASN A 301 22.50 13.94 7.31
C ASN A 301 22.82 12.73 6.42
N TYR A 302 21.79 12.06 5.91
CA TYR A 302 21.95 10.97 4.94
C TYR A 302 22.69 11.44 3.68
N LYS A 303 22.28 12.57 3.09
CA LYS A 303 22.92 13.12 1.88
C LYS A 303 24.37 13.57 2.08
N ARG A 304 24.73 13.95 3.31
CA ARG A 304 26.11 14.30 3.70
C ARG A 304 26.97 13.08 4.03
N ASN A 305 26.39 11.87 4.01
CA ASN A 305 27.04 10.62 4.40
C ASN A 305 27.41 10.55 5.90
N ASP A 306 26.74 11.35 6.74
CA ASP A 306 27.02 11.45 8.18
C ASP A 306 26.57 10.19 8.95
N CYS A 307 25.70 9.36 8.36
CA CYS A 307 25.17 8.11 8.94
C CYS A 307 25.62 6.85 8.19
N SER A 308 26.78 6.90 7.52
CA SER A 308 27.33 5.74 6.78
C SER A 308 27.54 4.47 7.61
N ALA A 309 27.77 4.62 8.93
CA ALA A 309 27.90 3.52 9.89
C ALA A 309 26.56 3.14 10.56
N GLY A 310 25.44 3.73 10.14
CA GLY A 310 24.11 3.44 10.66
C GLY A 310 23.62 2.05 10.25
N THR A 311 22.59 1.56 10.95
CA THR A 311 21.91 0.31 10.58
C THR A 311 21.39 0.38 9.15
N LYS A 312 21.58 -0.70 8.40
CA LYS A 312 21.11 -0.84 7.02
C LYS A 312 20.09 -1.95 6.94
N ASP A 313 19.06 -1.74 6.14
CA ASP A 313 18.04 -2.75 5.89
C ASP A 313 17.37 -2.54 4.53
N ASP A 314 16.85 -3.61 3.94
CA ASP A 314 16.31 -3.63 2.58
C ASP A 314 14.79 -3.45 2.59
N PHE A 315 14.27 -2.49 1.83
CA PHE A 315 12.84 -2.38 1.61
C PHE A 315 12.32 -3.49 0.66
N GLY A 316 11.18 -4.10 1.01
CA GLY A 316 10.46 -5.04 0.15
C GLY A 316 10.03 -6.31 0.87
N LEU A 317 9.71 -7.37 0.11
CA LEU A 317 9.31 -8.68 0.67
C LEU A 317 10.47 -9.49 1.25
N PHE A 318 11.71 -9.14 0.90
CA PHE A 318 12.92 -9.89 1.28
C PHE A 318 13.78 -9.16 2.31
N ASN A 319 13.21 -8.19 3.03
CA ASN A 319 13.83 -7.53 4.19
C ASN A 319 14.43 -8.58 5.15
N LYS A 320 15.67 -8.35 5.63
CA LYS A 320 16.48 -9.34 6.36
C LYS A 320 16.67 -9.02 7.83
#